data_AF-A0A8B7DD27-F1
#
_entry.id   AF-A0A8B7DD27-F1
#
_cell.length_a   1.000
_cell.length_b   1.000
_cell.length_c   1.000
_cell.angle_alpha   90.00
_cell.angle_beta   90.00
_cell.angle_gamma   90.00
#
_symmetry.space_group_name_H-M   'P 1'
#
loop_
_entity.id
_entity.type
_entity.pdbx_description
1 polymer ?
#
loop_
_entity_poly.entity_id
_entity_poly.type
_entity_poly.pdbx_seq_one_letter_code
_entity_poly.pdbx_strand_id
1 'polypeptide(L)'
;MAITSDTSFNGYNKKVISPHLLEEMIPKFENFVEDSLYFTIRVYGWMLPETHNLYLKYKRYHPAIIKYCLNLAAKSQYAYSDLRYDPQTGVGILTLPSLKTLRDYKYYIRLARGFIPAVLSERAKKTQTFLLHEKFVSIIFDEMKIQEDLVWDKYTGELIGFVDLGDKEINFSSLKNVRELTTHTLVFLVKSIVNPLSFSLATFSDTGITSFQLMPVFWKAVCYLESINLKVISATADGASPNRKFFRMHKNLNINEYAPHLIKTARNYLANSGSGRGTRYM
;
A
#
# COMPACT_ATOMS: atom_id res chain seq x y z
N MET A 1 -51.05 -6.85 -14.85
CA MET A 1 -51.30 -5.92 -15.97
C MET A 1 -50.26 -6.22 -17.02
N ALA A 2 -50.66 -6.79 -18.15
CA ALA A 2 -49.76 -7.20 -19.21
C ALA A 2 -49.08 -5.96 -19.82
N ILE A 3 -47.74 -5.94 -19.85
CA ILE A 3 -47.00 -5.07 -20.76
C ILE A 3 -46.43 -5.99 -21.84
N THR A 4 -46.99 -5.78 -23.02
CA THR A 4 -46.77 -6.49 -24.26
C THR A 4 -45.31 -6.50 -24.67
N SER A 5 -44.90 -7.67 -25.15
CA SER A 5 -43.75 -7.90 -26.00
C SER A 5 -43.84 -7.03 -27.27
N ASP A 6 -43.11 -5.93 -27.33
CA ASP A 6 -42.83 -5.22 -28.59
C ASP A 6 -41.62 -4.31 -28.44
N THR A 7 -40.43 -4.89 -28.61
CA THR A 7 -39.28 -4.15 -29.16
C THR A 7 -38.60 -5.06 -30.17
N SER A 8 -39.16 -5.08 -31.38
CA SER A 8 -38.50 -5.65 -32.55
C SER A 8 -37.23 -4.83 -32.84
N PHE A 9 -36.07 -5.36 -32.45
CA PHE A 9 -34.74 -4.85 -32.78
C PHE A 9 -34.45 -5.09 -34.28
N ASN A 10 -35.06 -4.28 -35.14
CA ASN A 10 -35.04 -4.45 -36.59
C ASN A 10 -33.82 -3.74 -37.23
N GLY A 11 -32.60 -4.08 -36.77
CA GLY A 11 -31.38 -3.34 -37.17
C GLY A 11 -30.12 -4.17 -37.46
N TYR A 12 -30.10 -5.48 -37.21
CA TYR A 12 -28.92 -6.30 -37.48
C TYR A 12 -29.21 -7.36 -38.55
N ASN A 13 -28.45 -7.29 -39.64
CA ASN A 13 -28.47 -8.29 -40.72
C ASN A 13 -28.11 -9.66 -40.12
N LYS A 14 -29.09 -10.56 -40.05
CA LYS A 14 -28.99 -11.93 -39.48
C LYS A 14 -27.92 -12.85 -40.11
N LYS A 15 -27.19 -12.38 -41.13
CA LYS A 15 -26.24 -13.20 -41.91
C LYS A 15 -24.78 -13.16 -41.43
N VAL A 16 -24.42 -12.39 -40.39
CA VAL A 16 -22.99 -12.16 -40.04
C VAL A 16 -22.63 -12.49 -38.59
N ILE A 17 -23.58 -12.89 -37.73
CA ILE A 17 -23.30 -13.09 -36.30
C ILE A 17 -23.27 -14.59 -35.99
N SER A 18 -22.14 -15.08 -35.50
CA SER A 18 -22.00 -16.47 -35.05
C SER A 18 -23.01 -16.79 -33.94
N PRO A 19 -23.63 -17.99 -33.91
CA PRO A 19 -24.67 -18.35 -32.96
C PRO A 19 -24.30 -18.15 -31.48
N HIS A 20 -23.02 -18.31 -31.12
CA HIS A 20 -22.53 -18.07 -29.76
C HIS A 20 -22.60 -16.60 -29.31
N LEU A 21 -22.49 -15.63 -30.23
CA LEU A 21 -22.61 -14.21 -29.89
C LEU A 21 -24.06 -13.81 -29.55
N LEU A 22 -25.05 -14.53 -30.10
CA LEU A 22 -26.47 -14.26 -29.83
C LEU A 22 -26.87 -14.62 -28.39
N GLU A 23 -26.28 -15.65 -27.79
CA GLU A 23 -26.51 -15.99 -26.38
C GLU A 23 -25.92 -14.96 -25.40
N GLU A 24 -24.83 -14.29 -25.78
CA GLU A 24 -24.20 -13.20 -25.01
C GLU A 24 -24.84 -11.82 -25.23
N MET A 25 -25.81 -11.71 -26.15
CA MET A 25 -26.56 -10.48 -26.41
C MET A 25 -27.90 -10.41 -25.66
N ILE A 26 -28.36 -11.52 -25.07
CA ILE A 26 -29.63 -11.57 -24.35
C ILE A 26 -29.39 -11.08 -22.91
N PRO A 27 -29.92 -9.90 -22.53
CA PRO A 27 -29.77 -9.40 -21.18
C PRO A 27 -30.39 -10.37 -20.17
N LYS A 28 -29.59 -10.82 -19.21
CA LYS A 28 -30.03 -11.62 -18.07
C LYS A 28 -30.38 -10.69 -16.92
N PHE A 29 -31.58 -10.83 -16.38
CA PHE A 29 -32.08 -9.99 -15.29
C PHE A 29 -32.02 -10.78 -13.98
N GLU A 30 -31.44 -10.18 -12.95
CA GLU A 30 -31.49 -10.68 -11.58
C GLU A 30 -32.14 -9.60 -10.70
N ASN A 31 -33.28 -9.95 -10.11
CA ASN A 31 -33.97 -9.11 -9.14
C ASN A 31 -33.47 -9.49 -7.75
N PHE A 32 -32.95 -8.52 -7.00
CA PHE A 32 -32.59 -8.74 -5.61
C PHE A 32 -33.09 -7.57 -4.74
N VAL A 33 -33.43 -7.89 -3.50
CA VAL A 33 -33.91 -6.93 -2.51
C VAL A 33 -32.72 -6.50 -1.67
N GLU A 34 -32.44 -5.21 -1.62
CA GLU A 34 -31.40 -4.65 -0.76
C GLU A 34 -31.87 -4.60 0.71
N ASP A 35 -30.93 -4.50 1.64
CA ASP A 35 -31.20 -4.35 3.09
C ASP A 35 -32.07 -3.11 3.41
N SER A 36 -32.19 -2.18 2.47
CA SER A 36 -33.00 -0.98 2.49
C SER A 36 -34.44 -1.17 1.97
N LEU A 37 -34.87 -2.41 1.68
CA LEU A 37 -36.19 -2.79 1.13
C LEU A 37 -36.48 -2.27 -0.29
N TYR A 38 -35.50 -1.71 -0.99
CA TYR A 38 -35.65 -1.34 -2.40
C TYR A 38 -35.38 -2.56 -3.31
N PHE A 39 -36.14 -2.68 -4.39
CA PHE A 39 -35.91 -3.68 -5.43
C PHE A 39 -34.88 -3.13 -6.43
N THR A 40 -33.73 -3.77 -6.50
CA THR A 40 -32.68 -3.42 -7.47
C THR A 40 -32.61 -4.51 -8.56
N ILE A 41 -32.71 -4.10 -9.82
CA ILE A 41 -32.58 -5.00 -10.98
C ILE A 41 -31.15 -4.91 -11.50
N ARG A 42 -30.40 -6.03 -11.48
CA ARG A 42 -29.10 -6.12 -12.15
C ARG A 42 -29.27 -6.77 -13.51
N VAL A 43 -28.75 -6.11 -14.53
CA VAL A 43 -28.73 -6.63 -15.90
C VAL A 43 -27.30 -7.07 -16.23
N TYR A 44 -27.15 -8.33 -16.61
CA TYR A 44 -25.88 -8.96 -16.97
C TYR A 44 -25.94 -9.51 -18.40
N GLY A 45 -24.77 -9.74 -19.02
CA GLY A 45 -24.71 -10.37 -20.36
C GLY A 45 -25.29 -9.49 -21.47
N TRP A 46 -25.11 -8.17 -21.38
CA TRP A 46 -25.51 -7.25 -22.44
C TRP A 46 -24.29 -6.58 -23.05
N MET A 47 -24.00 -6.90 -24.31
CA MET A 47 -23.01 -6.17 -25.11
C MET A 47 -23.68 -4.91 -25.68
N LEU A 48 -23.65 -3.83 -24.91
CA LEU A 48 -24.13 -2.53 -25.37
C LEU A 48 -23.14 -1.95 -26.41
N PRO A 49 -23.61 -1.37 -27.53
CA PRO A 49 -22.76 -0.64 -28.44
C PRO A 49 -21.94 0.43 -27.71
N GLU A 50 -20.69 0.65 -28.09
CA GLU A 50 -19.80 1.59 -27.40
C GLU A 50 -20.31 3.04 -27.40
N THR A 51 -21.23 3.35 -28.31
CA THR A 51 -21.92 4.64 -28.45
C THR A 51 -23.17 4.77 -27.58
N HIS A 52 -23.63 3.70 -26.94
CA HIS A 52 -24.88 3.72 -26.18
C HIS A 52 -24.73 4.46 -24.85
N ASN A 53 -25.68 5.35 -24.53
CA ASN A 53 -25.64 6.19 -23.33
C ASN A 53 -25.48 5.39 -22.02
N LEU A 54 -26.11 4.21 -21.90
CA LEU A 54 -25.90 3.33 -20.74
C LEU A 54 -24.49 2.74 -20.67
N TYR A 55 -23.88 2.40 -21.80
CA TYR A 55 -22.51 1.88 -21.82
C TYR A 55 -21.50 2.98 -21.44
N LEU A 56 -21.69 4.18 -21.97
CA LEU A 56 -20.90 5.35 -21.60
C LEU A 56 -21.08 5.71 -20.11
N LYS A 57 -22.30 5.55 -19.57
CA LYS A 57 -22.63 5.83 -18.17
C LYS A 57 -22.06 4.79 -17.18
N TYR A 58 -21.96 3.52 -17.59
CA TYR A 58 -21.47 2.41 -16.76
C TYR A 58 -20.16 1.81 -17.27
N LYS A 59 -19.34 2.60 -17.99
CA LYS A 59 -18.09 2.15 -18.59
C LYS A 59 -17.17 1.60 -17.51
N ARG A 60 -16.94 0.28 -17.53
CA ARG A 60 -15.96 -0.37 -16.67
C ARG A 60 -14.60 -0.26 -17.34
N TYR A 61 -13.69 0.45 -16.70
CA TYR A 61 -12.32 0.55 -17.16
C TYR A 61 -11.60 -0.79 -16.97
N HIS A 62 -10.83 -1.20 -17.96
CA HIS A 62 -9.96 -2.36 -17.83
C HIS A 62 -8.94 -2.14 -16.69
N PRO A 63 -8.62 -3.15 -15.85
CA PRO A 63 -7.71 -2.98 -14.71
C PRO A 63 -6.33 -2.40 -15.08
N ALA A 64 -5.84 -2.67 -16.29
CA ALA A 64 -4.59 -2.07 -16.78
C ALA A 64 -4.68 -0.55 -16.94
N ILE A 65 -5.83 -0.03 -17.41
CA ILE A 65 -6.07 1.40 -17.56
C ILE A 65 -6.14 2.05 -16.17
N ILE A 66 -6.84 1.42 -15.23
CA ILE A 66 -6.90 1.91 -13.84
C ILE A 66 -5.49 1.99 -13.23
N LYS A 67 -4.66 0.95 -13.39
CA LYS A 67 -3.27 0.95 -12.91
C LYS A 67 -2.45 2.07 -13.54
N TYR A 68 -2.59 2.29 -14.85
CA TYR A 68 -1.92 3.39 -15.54
C TYR A 68 -2.38 4.77 -15.01
N CYS A 69 -3.68 4.96 -14.85
CA CYS A 69 -4.26 6.20 -14.33
C CYS A 69 -3.85 6.45 -12.87
N LEU A 70 -3.78 5.40 -12.04
CA LEU A 70 -3.25 5.49 -10.67
C LEU A 70 -1.79 5.95 -10.67
N ASN A 71 -0.95 5.41 -11.55
CA ASN A 71 0.45 5.83 -11.67
C ASN A 71 0.58 7.29 -12.15
N LEU A 72 -0.26 7.71 -13.10
CA LEU A 72 -0.26 9.09 -13.60
C LEU A 72 -0.72 10.07 -12.51
N ALA A 73 -1.84 9.77 -11.84
CA ALA A 73 -2.36 10.57 -10.74
C ALA A 73 -1.42 10.58 -9.51
N ALA A 74 -0.63 9.52 -9.30
CA ALA A 74 0.38 9.49 -8.24
C ALA A 74 1.57 10.42 -8.53
N LYS A 75 1.90 10.67 -9.80
CA LYS A 75 2.93 11.66 -10.19
C LYS A 75 2.41 13.09 -10.07
N SER A 76 1.21 13.36 -10.57
CA SER A 76 0.55 14.66 -10.42
C SER A 76 -0.96 14.54 -10.57
N GLN A 77 -1.70 14.84 -9.51
CA GLN A 77 -3.17 14.84 -9.52
C GLN A 77 -3.73 15.99 -10.36
N TYR A 78 -3.05 17.14 -10.37
CA TYR A 78 -3.45 18.32 -11.15
C TYR A 78 -3.29 18.04 -12.64
N ALA A 79 -2.12 17.58 -13.07
CA ALA A 79 -1.89 17.23 -14.47
C ALA A 79 -2.85 16.12 -14.94
N TYR A 80 -3.17 15.15 -14.06
CA TYR A 80 -4.19 14.14 -14.37
C TYR A 80 -5.58 14.77 -14.58
N SER A 81 -5.94 15.77 -13.78
CA SER A 81 -7.23 16.45 -13.86
C SER A 81 -7.34 17.30 -15.13
N ASP A 82 -6.27 18.01 -15.50
CA ASP A 82 -6.23 18.81 -16.73
C ASP A 82 -6.27 17.95 -18.00
N LEU A 83 -5.68 16.76 -17.94
CA LEU A 83 -5.61 15.83 -19.08
C LEU A 83 -6.92 15.04 -19.23
N ARG A 84 -7.64 14.83 -18.13
CA ARG A 84 -8.95 14.17 -18.10
C ARG A 84 -10.03 15.08 -18.68
N TYR A 85 -10.74 14.56 -19.66
CA TYR A 85 -11.93 15.19 -20.22
C TYR A 85 -13.05 15.29 -19.18
N ASP A 86 -13.52 16.52 -18.96
CA ASP A 86 -14.68 16.83 -18.16
C ASP A 86 -15.85 17.27 -19.05
N PRO A 87 -16.93 16.48 -19.14
CA PRO A 87 -18.10 16.81 -19.96
C PRO A 87 -18.80 18.12 -19.56
N GLN A 88 -18.66 18.58 -18.31
CA GLN A 88 -19.35 19.78 -17.84
C GLN A 88 -18.61 21.06 -18.25
N THR A 89 -17.29 21.05 -18.17
CA THR A 89 -16.44 22.23 -18.48
C THR A 89 -15.90 22.21 -19.90
N GLY A 90 -15.93 21.06 -20.58
CA GLY A 90 -15.39 20.88 -21.93
C GLY A 90 -13.86 20.87 -21.98
N VAL A 91 -13.19 20.83 -20.84
CA VAL A 91 -11.73 20.87 -20.70
C VAL A 91 -11.17 19.44 -20.66
N GLY A 92 -9.96 19.28 -21.19
CA GLY A 92 -9.21 18.02 -21.18
C GLY A 92 -9.29 17.25 -22.49
N ILE A 93 -8.44 16.23 -22.63
CA ILE A 93 -8.17 15.59 -23.92
C ILE A 93 -8.63 14.12 -23.90
N LEU A 94 -8.50 13.42 -22.77
CA LEU A 94 -8.71 11.98 -22.68
C LEU A 94 -9.88 11.61 -21.75
N THR A 95 -10.72 10.65 -22.15
CA THR A 95 -11.79 10.11 -21.30
C THR A 95 -11.24 9.19 -20.21
N LEU A 96 -10.79 9.78 -19.10
CA LEU A 96 -10.15 9.07 -17.98
C LEU A 96 -11.09 8.90 -16.76
N PRO A 97 -10.85 7.86 -15.92
CA PRO A 97 -11.59 7.66 -14.67
C PRO A 97 -11.56 8.89 -13.78
N SER A 98 -12.62 9.08 -12.99
CA SER A 98 -12.64 10.16 -12.01
C SER A 98 -11.62 9.94 -10.89
N LEU A 99 -11.13 11.03 -10.29
CA LEU A 99 -10.28 10.95 -9.10
C LEU A 99 -10.96 10.23 -7.93
N LYS A 100 -12.30 10.26 -7.86
CA LYS A 100 -13.06 9.49 -6.86
C LYS A 100 -12.91 8.00 -7.13
N THR A 101 -13.14 7.57 -8.37
CA THR A 101 -12.94 6.18 -8.80
C THR A 101 -11.51 5.71 -8.52
N LEU A 102 -10.50 6.53 -8.83
CA LEU A 102 -9.11 6.17 -8.51
C LEU A 102 -8.86 6.06 -7.01
N ARG A 103 -9.48 6.90 -6.17
CA ARG A 103 -9.39 6.78 -4.71
C ARG A 103 -9.98 5.45 -4.23
N ASP A 104 -11.12 5.05 -4.76
CA ASP A 104 -11.76 3.78 -4.38
C ASP A 104 -10.85 2.59 -4.69
N TYR A 105 -10.19 2.59 -5.85
CA TYR A 105 -9.20 1.57 -6.20
C TYR A 105 -7.90 1.66 -5.38
N LYS A 106 -7.43 2.88 -5.08
CA LYS A 106 -6.22 3.09 -4.27
C LYS A 106 -6.40 2.52 -2.86
N TYR A 107 -7.56 2.71 -2.26
CA TYR A 107 -7.88 2.26 -0.91
C TYR A 107 -8.51 0.86 -0.86
N TYR A 108 -8.43 0.10 -1.96
CA TYR A 108 -8.88 -1.30 -1.99
C TYR A 108 -8.16 -2.15 -0.94
N ILE A 109 -6.85 -1.97 -0.79
CA ILE A 109 -6.08 -2.52 0.34
C ILE A 109 -5.96 -1.40 1.38
N ARG A 110 -6.61 -1.58 2.52
CA ARG A 110 -6.45 -0.68 3.67
C ARG A 110 -5.09 -0.93 4.30
N LEU A 111 -4.29 0.12 4.38
CA LEU A 111 -3.06 0.11 5.15
C LEU A 111 -3.45 0.18 6.62
N ALA A 112 -3.04 -0.82 7.39
CA ALA A 112 -3.24 -0.89 8.83
C ALA A 112 -1.91 -0.71 9.54
N ARG A 113 -1.97 -0.33 10.82
CA ARG A 113 -0.82 -0.31 11.71
C ARG A 113 -0.34 -1.73 11.97
N GLY A 114 0.96 -1.91 12.07
CA GLY A 114 1.63 -3.20 12.21
C GLY A 114 1.84 -3.95 10.90
N PHE A 115 1.88 -5.28 11.01
CA PHE A 115 2.10 -6.17 9.87
C PHE A 115 0.81 -6.34 9.08
N ILE A 116 0.87 -6.14 7.76
CA ILE A 116 -0.30 -6.21 6.88
C ILE A 116 -0.29 -7.57 6.14
N PRO A 117 -1.17 -8.53 6.50
CA PRO A 117 -1.18 -9.86 5.89
C PRO A 117 -1.54 -9.83 4.40
N ALA A 118 -2.39 -8.88 3.98
CA ALA A 118 -2.77 -8.70 2.59
C ALA A 118 -1.54 -8.44 1.70
N VAL A 119 -0.63 -7.58 2.15
CA VAL A 119 0.63 -7.28 1.45
C VAL A 119 1.49 -8.54 1.37
N LEU A 120 1.64 -9.29 2.46
CA LEU A 120 2.40 -10.54 2.48
C LEU A 120 1.86 -11.58 1.49
N SER A 121 0.55 -11.77 1.44
CA SER A 121 -0.09 -12.73 0.53
C SER A 121 0.11 -12.37 -0.95
N GLU A 122 0.08 -11.08 -1.30
CA GLU A 122 0.35 -10.62 -2.66
C GLU A 122 1.83 -10.82 -3.03
N ARG A 123 2.74 -10.58 -2.08
CA ARG A 123 4.19 -10.76 -2.28
C ARG A 123 4.54 -12.24 -2.39
N ALA A 124 3.92 -13.12 -1.63
CA ALA A 124 4.11 -14.56 -1.71
C ALA A 124 3.88 -15.09 -3.13
N LYS A 125 2.85 -14.60 -3.83
CA LYS A 125 2.58 -14.96 -5.24
C LYS A 125 3.72 -14.60 -6.18
N LYS A 126 4.39 -13.47 -5.94
CA LYS A 126 5.55 -13.03 -6.74
C LYS A 126 6.80 -13.81 -6.38
N THR A 127 7.01 -14.09 -5.10
CA THR A 127 8.20 -14.80 -4.62
C THR A 127 8.25 -16.26 -5.09
N GLN A 128 7.11 -16.87 -5.40
CA GLN A 128 7.06 -18.24 -5.98
C GLN A 128 7.85 -18.36 -7.29
N THR A 129 7.93 -17.27 -8.08
CA THR A 129 8.65 -17.26 -9.35
C THR A 129 10.16 -17.04 -9.19
N PHE A 130 10.64 -16.65 -8.00
CA PHE A 130 12.03 -16.27 -7.79
C PHE A 130 12.98 -17.46 -7.70
N LEU A 131 14.17 -17.26 -8.27
CA LEU A 131 15.33 -18.14 -8.12
C LEU A 131 15.94 -18.01 -6.72
N LEU A 132 16.83 -18.93 -6.35
CA LEU A 132 17.43 -18.97 -5.01
C LEU A 132 18.15 -17.66 -4.63
N HIS A 133 18.92 -17.08 -5.57
CA HIS A 133 19.69 -15.86 -5.32
C HIS A 133 18.80 -14.59 -5.27
N GLU A 134 17.63 -14.62 -5.90
CA GLU A 134 16.68 -13.50 -5.91
C GLU A 134 15.89 -13.38 -4.61
N LYS A 135 15.87 -14.44 -3.80
CA LYS A 135 15.17 -14.50 -2.51
C LYS A 135 15.90 -13.77 -1.39
N PHE A 136 17.15 -13.37 -1.59
CA PHE A 136 17.90 -12.65 -0.59
C PHE A 136 17.43 -11.20 -0.47
N VAL A 137 17.10 -10.81 0.76
CA VAL A 137 16.58 -9.49 1.11
C VAL A 137 17.32 -8.87 2.28
N SER A 138 17.34 -7.55 2.30
CA SER A 138 17.76 -6.71 3.41
C SER A 138 16.54 -6.04 4.03
N ILE A 139 16.50 -5.99 5.36
CA ILE A 139 15.52 -5.19 6.10
C ILE A 139 16.17 -3.84 6.42
N ILE A 140 15.48 -2.77 6.05
CA ILE A 140 15.85 -1.41 6.41
C ILE A 140 14.75 -0.89 7.33
N PHE A 141 15.10 -0.38 8.49
CA PHE A 141 14.11 0.24 9.37
C PHE A 141 14.58 1.57 9.89
N ASP A 142 13.65 2.50 9.99
CA ASP A 142 13.90 3.86 10.45
C ASP A 142 12.67 4.43 11.13
N GLU A 143 12.90 5.36 12.04
CA GLU A 143 11.88 6.03 12.82
C GLU A 143 11.69 7.45 12.28
N MET A 144 10.49 7.75 11.79
CA MET A 144 10.17 9.04 11.21
C MET A 144 9.36 9.88 12.20
N LYS A 145 9.78 11.12 12.45
CA LYS A 145 8.99 12.07 13.22
C LYS A 145 7.75 12.52 12.45
N ILE A 146 6.60 12.47 13.10
CA ILE A 146 5.31 12.92 12.55
C ILE A 146 4.72 14.03 13.41
N GLN A 147 3.75 14.76 12.85
CA GLN A 147 2.98 15.73 13.62
C GLN A 147 1.96 14.97 14.48
N GLU A 148 1.97 15.26 15.78
CA GLU A 148 1.00 14.73 16.73
C GLU A 148 -0.38 15.28 16.40
N ASP A 149 -1.31 14.40 16.05
CA ASP A 149 -2.70 14.77 15.78
C ASP A 149 -3.62 13.59 16.03
N LEU A 150 -4.90 13.89 16.24
CA LEU A 150 -5.95 12.93 16.51
C LEU A 150 -7.03 13.02 15.43
N VAL A 151 -7.10 12.00 14.59
CA VAL A 151 -7.98 11.96 13.43
C VAL A 151 -9.08 10.93 13.64
N TRP A 152 -10.34 11.37 13.50
CA TRP A 152 -11.50 10.47 13.48
C TRP A 152 -11.71 9.90 12.08
N ASP A 153 -11.55 8.58 11.92
CA ASP A 153 -11.91 7.91 10.69
C ASP A 153 -13.41 7.59 10.69
N LYS A 154 -14.16 8.35 9.88
CA LYS A 154 -15.61 8.19 9.72
C LYS A 154 -16.06 6.83 9.17
N TYR A 155 -15.16 6.07 8.53
CA TYR A 155 -15.49 4.78 7.93
C TYR A 155 -15.29 3.61 8.87
N THR A 156 -14.28 3.67 9.75
CA THR A 156 -14.05 2.64 10.78
C THR A 156 -14.70 2.99 12.11
N GLY A 157 -14.98 4.28 12.35
CA GLY A 157 -15.39 4.78 13.66
C GLY A 157 -14.25 4.74 14.68
N GLU A 158 -13.00 4.65 14.22
CA GLU A 158 -11.83 4.61 15.10
C GLU A 158 -11.17 5.98 15.20
N LEU A 159 -10.67 6.26 16.40
CA LEU A 159 -9.84 7.43 16.67
C LEU A 159 -8.37 7.06 16.45
N ILE A 160 -7.76 7.65 15.41
CA ILE A 160 -6.38 7.41 14.99
C ILE A 160 -5.50 8.51 15.57
N GLY A 161 -4.30 8.16 16.03
CA GLY A 161 -3.35 9.12 16.62
C GLY A 161 -2.70 8.64 17.91
N PHE A 162 -3.17 7.54 18.48
CA PHE A 162 -2.52 6.91 19.62
C PHE A 162 -1.37 5.98 19.22
N VAL A 163 -0.42 5.81 20.14
CA VAL A 163 0.66 4.83 20.05
C VAL A 163 0.10 3.41 19.86
N ASP A 164 0.67 2.70 18.89
CA ASP A 164 0.28 1.34 18.53
C ASP A 164 1.44 0.59 17.88
N LEU A 165 1.97 -0.40 18.60
CA LEU A 165 3.01 -1.33 18.14
C LEU A 165 2.44 -2.53 17.39
N GLY A 166 1.18 -2.45 16.93
CA GLY A 166 0.55 -3.41 16.01
C GLY A 166 0.16 -4.75 16.65
N ASP A 167 0.39 -4.92 17.95
CA ASP A 167 -0.06 -6.08 18.71
C ASP A 167 -0.58 -5.64 20.07
N LYS A 168 -1.80 -6.05 20.42
CA LYS A 168 -2.46 -5.65 21.66
C LYS A 168 -1.66 -6.14 22.86
N GLU A 169 -1.10 -7.34 22.82
CA GLU A 169 -0.32 -7.90 23.94
C GLU A 169 0.99 -7.15 24.16
N ILE A 170 1.67 -6.77 23.08
CA ILE A 170 2.90 -5.96 23.14
C ILE A 170 2.57 -4.55 23.64
N ASN A 171 1.45 -3.98 23.19
CA ASN A 171 0.98 -2.67 23.64
C ASN A 171 0.68 -2.68 25.15
N PHE A 172 -0.07 -3.66 25.66
CA PHE A 172 -0.40 -3.74 27.09
C PHE A 172 0.81 -4.01 28.00
N SER A 173 1.79 -4.77 27.51
CA SER A 173 2.99 -5.10 28.30
C SER A 173 4.05 -4.00 28.29
N SER A 174 4.15 -3.25 27.20
CA SER A 174 5.26 -2.31 26.98
C SER A 174 4.87 -0.84 27.16
N LEU A 175 3.61 -0.47 26.94
CA LEU A 175 3.16 0.92 27.05
C LEU A 175 2.72 1.23 28.48
N LYS A 176 3.32 2.25 29.08
CA LYS A 176 2.88 2.77 30.39
C LYS A 176 1.51 3.44 30.29
N ASN A 177 1.23 4.10 29.16
CA ASN A 177 -0.02 4.80 28.87
C ASN A 177 -0.47 4.52 27.43
N VAL A 178 -1.60 3.82 27.26
CA VAL A 178 -2.16 3.47 25.94
C VAL A 178 -2.76 4.69 25.21
N ARG A 179 -2.99 5.80 25.92
CA ARG A 179 -3.61 7.03 25.37
C ARG A 179 -2.61 8.11 25.00
N GLU A 180 -1.32 7.78 24.91
CA GLU A 180 -0.30 8.73 24.48
C GLU A 180 -0.41 8.98 22.97
N LEU A 181 -0.25 10.24 22.55
CA LEU A 181 -0.25 10.61 21.14
C LEU A 181 1.05 10.14 20.49
N THR A 182 0.95 9.66 19.25
CA THR A 182 2.08 9.20 18.46
C THR A 182 2.93 10.39 18.00
N THR A 183 4.22 10.34 18.27
CA THR A 183 5.17 11.40 17.87
C THR A 183 6.09 10.93 16.74
N HIS A 184 6.29 9.62 16.65
CA HIS A 184 7.11 8.97 15.67
C HIS A 184 6.36 7.80 15.00
N THR A 185 6.89 7.34 13.88
CA THR A 185 6.42 6.16 13.17
C THR A 185 7.60 5.33 12.72
N LEU A 186 7.73 4.13 13.26
CA LEU A 186 8.72 3.14 12.83
C LEU A 186 8.24 2.43 11.56
N VAL A 187 9.06 2.44 10.51
CA VAL A 187 8.77 1.79 9.23
C VAL A 187 9.78 0.69 8.96
N PHE A 188 9.29 -0.51 8.65
CA PHE A 188 10.11 -1.59 8.12
C PHE A 188 9.98 -1.67 6.60
N LEU A 189 11.06 -1.35 5.91
CA LEU A 189 11.19 -1.50 4.46
C LEU A 189 12.00 -2.75 4.13
N VAL A 190 11.51 -3.54 3.17
CA VAL A 190 12.23 -4.70 2.65
C VAL A 190 12.76 -4.36 1.28
N LYS A 191 14.06 -4.58 1.08
CA LYS A 191 14.76 -4.36 -0.19
C LYS A 191 15.44 -5.64 -0.62
N SER A 192 15.14 -6.12 -1.83
CA SER A 192 15.93 -7.20 -2.43
C SER A 192 17.31 -6.70 -2.82
N ILE A 193 18.29 -7.59 -2.75
CA ILE A 193 19.70 -7.28 -3.07
C ILE A 193 19.94 -7.35 -4.57
N VAL A 194 19.37 -8.37 -5.21
CA VAL A 194 19.52 -8.60 -6.65
C VAL A 194 18.40 -7.90 -7.40
N ASN A 195 17.16 -8.06 -6.94
CA ASN A 195 16.00 -7.57 -7.65
C ASN A 195 15.63 -6.13 -7.26
N PRO A 196 14.99 -5.36 -8.16
CA PRO A 196 14.49 -4.04 -7.83
C PRO A 196 13.30 -4.08 -6.84
N LEU A 197 12.89 -5.27 -6.37
CA LEU A 197 11.80 -5.44 -5.42
C LEU A 197 12.06 -4.64 -4.13
N SER A 198 11.15 -3.72 -3.85
CA SER A 198 11.08 -2.99 -2.59
C SER A 198 9.63 -2.81 -2.16
N PHE A 199 9.35 -2.98 -0.87
CA PHE A 199 8.02 -2.73 -0.32
C PHE A 199 8.11 -2.46 1.19
N SER A 200 7.15 -1.68 1.71
CA SER A 200 6.97 -1.52 3.16
C SER A 200 6.27 -2.76 3.72
N LEU A 201 6.87 -3.38 4.73
CA LEU A 201 6.37 -4.57 5.40
C LEU A 201 5.41 -4.22 6.54
N ALA A 202 5.79 -3.24 7.35
CA ALA A 202 5.04 -2.84 8.53
C ALA A 202 5.32 -1.40 8.91
N THR A 203 4.32 -0.77 9.51
CA THR A 203 4.41 0.60 10.05
C THR A 203 3.83 0.62 11.45
N PHE A 204 4.60 1.08 12.43
CA PHE A 204 4.21 1.15 13.83
C PHE A 204 4.20 2.60 14.29
N SER A 205 3.26 2.94 15.16
CA SER A 205 3.10 4.29 15.70
C SER A 205 3.63 4.31 17.13
N ASP A 206 4.56 5.21 17.44
CA ASP A 206 5.27 5.23 18.72
C ASP A 206 5.63 6.66 19.17
N THR A 207 6.18 6.75 20.39
CA THR A 207 6.68 7.99 20.99
C THR A 207 8.22 8.03 21.07
N GLY A 208 8.90 7.11 20.37
CA GLY A 208 10.31 6.79 20.56
C GLY A 208 10.49 5.30 20.88
N ILE A 209 10.80 4.46 19.89
CA ILE A 209 10.91 3.01 20.16
C ILE A 209 12.10 2.68 21.06
N THR A 210 11.86 1.89 22.10
CA THR A 210 12.95 1.33 22.91
C THR A 210 13.56 0.11 22.22
N SER A 211 14.85 -0.12 22.46
CA SER A 211 15.55 -1.29 21.92
C SER A 211 14.90 -2.64 22.32
N PHE A 212 14.22 -2.68 23.47
CA PHE A 212 13.54 -3.87 23.97
C PHE A 212 12.22 -4.14 23.25
N GLN A 213 11.49 -3.09 22.85
CA GLN A 213 10.29 -3.20 22.01
C GLN A 213 10.65 -3.53 20.56
N LEU A 214 11.76 -2.97 20.06
CA LEU A 214 12.23 -3.20 18.70
C LEU A 214 12.64 -4.66 18.44
N MET A 215 13.23 -5.32 19.45
CA MET A 215 13.71 -6.71 19.36
C MET A 215 12.62 -7.72 18.92
N PRO A 216 11.50 -7.90 19.64
CA PRO A 216 10.45 -8.85 19.26
C PRO A 216 9.79 -8.47 17.93
N VAL A 217 9.59 -7.17 17.68
CA VAL A 217 8.98 -6.68 16.43
C VAL A 217 9.88 -7.02 15.23
N PHE A 218 11.19 -6.83 15.34
CA PHE A 218 12.16 -7.18 14.30
C PHE A 218 12.14 -8.68 13.99
N TRP A 219 12.22 -9.55 15.00
CA TRP A 219 12.21 -10.99 14.77
C TRP A 219 10.86 -11.50 14.23
N LYS A 220 9.75 -10.88 14.64
CA LYS A 220 8.44 -11.13 14.04
C LYS A 220 8.41 -10.75 12.55
N ALA A 221 9.05 -9.64 12.18
CA ALA A 221 9.23 -9.24 10.78
C ALA A 221 10.04 -10.27 9.98
N VAL A 222 11.15 -10.76 10.54
CA VAL A 222 11.98 -11.82 9.93
C VAL A 222 11.15 -13.09 9.72
N CYS A 223 10.40 -13.54 10.73
CA CYS A 223 9.54 -14.72 10.63
C CYS A 223 8.51 -14.59 9.49
N TYR A 224 7.88 -13.42 9.34
CA TYR A 224 6.95 -13.19 8.24
C TYR A 224 7.62 -13.25 6.87
N LEU A 225 8.84 -12.75 6.72
CA LEU A 225 9.58 -12.82 5.46
C LEU A 225 10.04 -14.24 5.13
N GLU A 226 10.49 -14.99 6.13
CA GLU A 226 10.84 -16.40 5.95
C GLU A 226 9.62 -17.26 5.56
N SER A 227 8.44 -16.94 6.09
CA SER A 227 7.19 -17.63 5.75
C SER A 227 6.81 -17.52 4.27
N ILE A 228 7.24 -16.44 3.60
CA ILE A 228 7.03 -16.22 2.16
C ILE A 228 8.24 -16.62 1.31
N ASN A 229 9.17 -17.40 1.87
CA ASN A 229 10.39 -17.89 1.22
C ASN A 229 11.39 -16.77 0.81
N LEU A 230 11.40 -15.64 1.53
CA LEU A 230 12.45 -14.64 1.42
C LEU A 230 13.47 -14.85 2.54
N LYS A 231 14.75 -14.74 2.21
CA LYS A 231 15.86 -14.95 3.14
C LYS A 231 16.48 -13.61 3.52
N VAL A 232 16.31 -13.24 4.79
CA VAL A 232 16.88 -12.01 5.34
C VAL A 232 18.35 -12.23 5.62
N ILE A 233 19.23 -11.45 4.99
CA ILE A 233 20.69 -11.58 5.19
C ILE A 233 21.30 -10.39 5.92
N SER A 234 20.64 -9.23 5.87
CA SER A 234 21.15 -8.00 6.46
C SER A 234 20.03 -7.15 7.03
N ALA A 235 20.36 -6.41 8.07
CA ALA A 235 19.51 -5.38 8.67
C ALA A 235 20.27 -4.05 8.64
N THR A 236 19.60 -2.97 8.29
CA THR A 236 20.17 -1.62 8.26
C THR A 236 19.27 -0.68 9.03
N ALA A 237 19.89 0.11 9.91
CA ALA A 237 19.22 1.14 10.69
C ALA A 237 20.15 2.32 10.88
N ASP A 238 19.61 3.41 11.43
CA ASP A 238 20.37 4.60 11.73
C ASP A 238 21.30 4.42 12.96
N GLY A 239 22.06 5.47 13.26
CA GLY A 239 22.97 5.49 14.40
C GLY A 239 22.32 5.83 15.74
N ALA A 240 21.00 5.85 15.88
CA ALA A 240 20.32 6.27 17.10
C ALA A 240 20.63 5.34 18.29
N SER A 241 20.49 5.89 19.51
CA SER A 241 20.79 5.15 20.74
C SER A 241 20.00 3.83 20.87
N PRO A 242 18.69 3.77 20.57
CA PRO A 242 17.93 2.52 20.60
C PRO A 242 18.47 1.49 19.61
N ASN A 243 18.81 1.91 18.39
CA ASN A 243 19.31 1.03 17.33
C ASN A 243 20.71 0.47 17.65
N ARG A 244 21.62 1.31 18.16
CA ARG A 244 22.93 0.84 18.66
C ARG A 244 22.78 -0.18 19.79
N LYS A 245 21.85 0.06 20.73
CA LYS A 245 21.57 -0.87 21.82
C LYS A 245 20.95 -2.17 21.30
N PHE A 246 20.05 -2.09 20.32
CA PHE A 246 19.47 -3.23 19.61
C PHE A 246 20.55 -4.12 18.99
N PHE A 247 21.50 -3.56 18.22
CA PHE A 247 22.57 -4.36 17.63
C PHE A 247 23.53 -4.93 18.70
N ARG A 248 23.81 -4.17 19.78
CA ARG A 248 24.58 -4.69 20.92
C ARG A 248 23.91 -5.89 21.59
N MET A 249 22.58 -5.92 21.67
CA MET A 249 21.84 -7.09 22.17
C MET A 249 21.97 -8.30 21.23
N HIS A 250 22.20 -8.08 19.93
CA HIS A 250 22.48 -9.12 18.94
C HIS A 250 23.95 -9.56 18.87
N LYS A 251 24.92 -8.78 19.40
CA LYS A 251 26.33 -9.22 19.46
C LYS A 251 26.51 -10.45 20.32
N ASN A 252 25.67 -10.63 21.34
CA ASN A 252 25.60 -11.86 22.12
C ASN A 252 25.09 -13.07 21.29
N LEU A 253 24.66 -12.84 20.04
CA LEU A 253 24.12 -13.83 19.09
C LEU A 253 25.03 -14.02 17.84
N ASN A 254 26.28 -13.51 17.84
CA ASN A 254 27.26 -13.66 16.74
C ASN A 254 26.84 -13.09 15.36
N ILE A 255 26.16 -11.94 15.32
CA ILE A 255 25.77 -11.26 14.07
C ILE A 255 26.75 -10.11 13.77
N ASN A 256 27.34 -10.10 12.56
CA ASN A 256 28.29 -9.06 12.13
C ASN A 256 27.57 -7.74 11.79
N GLU A 257 28.05 -6.62 12.34
CA GLU A 257 27.55 -5.27 12.05
C GLU A 257 28.28 -4.64 10.85
N TYR A 258 27.56 -4.14 9.84
CA TYR A 258 28.10 -3.24 8.82
C TYR A 258 27.28 -1.94 8.81
N ALA A 259 27.88 -0.84 9.29
CA ALA A 259 27.18 0.43 9.52
C ALA A 259 27.51 1.50 8.45
N PRO A 260 26.56 1.86 7.55
CA PRO A 260 26.78 2.91 6.55
C PRO A 260 26.80 4.34 7.12
N HIS A 261 26.29 4.56 8.35
CA HIS A 261 26.27 5.87 9.01
C HIS A 261 27.63 6.39 9.51
N LEU A 262 28.69 5.58 9.41
CA LEU A 262 30.02 5.94 9.90
C LEU A 262 30.63 7.14 9.18
N ILE A 263 30.36 7.36 7.89
CA ILE A 263 31.03 8.42 7.11
C ILE A 263 30.56 9.82 7.54
N LYS A 264 29.25 10.04 7.68
CA LYS A 264 28.71 11.34 8.14
C LYS A 264 29.12 11.63 9.58
N THR A 265 29.07 10.60 10.41
CA THR A 265 29.47 10.65 11.82
C THR A 265 30.96 10.97 11.95
N ALA A 266 31.83 10.25 11.23
CA ALA A 266 33.26 10.51 11.18
C ALA A 266 33.59 11.91 10.63
N ARG A 267 32.89 12.36 9.58
CA ARG A 267 33.04 13.72 9.05
C ARG A 267 32.67 14.78 10.09
N ASN A 268 31.54 14.61 10.79
CA ASN A 268 31.10 15.55 11.83
C ASN A 268 32.07 15.55 13.01
N TYR A 269 32.55 14.38 13.44
CA TYR A 269 33.58 14.28 14.47
C TYR A 269 34.89 14.91 14.01
N LEU A 270 35.35 14.68 12.78
CA LEU A 270 36.57 15.30 12.24
C LEU A 270 36.46 16.83 12.21
N ALA A 271 35.32 17.36 11.75
CA ALA A 271 35.06 18.79 11.70
C ALA A 271 34.99 19.45 13.10
N ASN A 272 34.42 18.74 14.08
CA ASN A 272 34.20 19.28 15.43
C ASN A 272 35.32 18.94 16.44
N SER A 273 36.19 17.97 16.13
CA SER A 273 37.29 17.54 17.01
C SER A 273 38.54 18.39 16.89
N GLY A 274 38.56 19.39 16.00
CA GLY A 274 39.75 20.21 15.75
C GLY A 274 40.87 19.45 15.04
N SER A 275 40.60 18.28 14.45
CA SER A 275 41.57 17.58 13.62
C SER A 275 42.04 18.47 12.47
N GLY A 276 43.31 18.88 12.51
CA GLY A 276 43.91 19.86 11.59
C GLY A 276 44.12 21.27 12.18
N ARG A 277 43.52 21.59 13.32
CA ARG A 277 43.92 22.73 14.15
C ARG A 277 45.02 22.23 15.08
N GLY A 278 46.28 22.37 14.65
CA GLY A 278 47.44 21.92 15.41
C GLY A 278 47.54 22.59 16.78
N THR A 279 46.83 22.08 17.78
CA THR A 279 47.18 22.29 19.18
C THR A 279 48.27 21.28 19.50
N ARG A 280 49.51 21.62 19.11
CA ARG A 280 50.70 21.01 19.70
C ARG A 280 50.62 21.24 21.21
N TYR A 281 50.74 20.15 21.95
CA TYR A 281 51.05 20.11 23.36
C TYR A 281 52.23 21.07 23.66
N MET A 282 52.09 21.87 24.72
CA MET A 282 53.22 22.33 25.53
C MET A 282 53.91 21.11 26.15
#